data_AF-A0A285THB8-F1
#
_entry.id   AF-A0A285THB8-F1
#
_cell.length_a   1.000
_cell.length_b   1.000
_cell.length_c   1.000
_cell.angle_alpha   90.00
_cell.angle_beta   90.00
_cell.angle_gamma   90.00
#
_symmetry.space_group_name_H-M   'P 1'
#
loop_
_entity.id
_entity.type
_entity.pdbx_description
1 polymer ?
#
loop_
_entity_poly.entity_id
_entity_poly.type
_entity_poly.pdbx_seq_one_letter_code
_entity_poly.pdbx_strand_id
1 'polypeptide(L)'
;MILKALCLMGALGPAGPYTPVDPPAATLVQARRGLTCKQMPDCRSAVILWCSGYGRADGDGDGIPCENVCSSRRQVEAILREIGCDK
;
A
#
# COMPACT_ATOMS: atom_id res chain seq x y z
N MET A 1 42.94 12.64 -34.54
CA MET A 1 42.43 13.64 -35.51
C MET A 1 40.98 13.27 -35.80
N ILE A 2 40.04 13.94 -35.12
CA ILE A 2 39.16 14.96 -35.71
C ILE A 2 38.25 14.36 -36.80
N LEU A 3 36.97 14.24 -36.47
CA LEU A 3 35.84 14.71 -37.29
C LEU A 3 34.65 14.83 -36.32
N LYS A 4 34.30 16.04 -35.84
CA LYS A 4 33.21 16.91 -36.33
C LYS A 4 31.88 16.12 -36.47
N ALA A 5 30.94 16.24 -35.53
CA ALA A 5 29.98 17.36 -35.34
C ALA A 5 28.95 17.50 -36.47
N LEU A 6 27.66 17.24 -36.16
CA LEU A 6 26.41 17.78 -36.75
C LEU A 6 25.25 16.89 -36.20
N CYS A 7 24.51 17.28 -35.16
CA CYS A 7 23.37 18.20 -35.13
C CYS A 7 22.16 17.76 -36.00
N LEU A 8 21.11 17.25 -35.35
CA LEU A 8 19.68 17.25 -35.70
C LEU A 8 18.95 16.97 -34.38
N MET A 9 18.41 17.94 -33.62
CA MET A 9 17.20 18.76 -33.85
C MET A 9 15.97 17.95 -34.30
N GLY A 10 15.05 17.72 -33.33
CA GLY A 10 13.68 17.26 -33.54
C GLY A 10 13.22 16.36 -32.39
N ALA A 11 12.14 16.60 -31.65
CA ALA A 11 11.12 17.64 -31.67
C ALA A 11 10.55 17.77 -30.24
N LEU A 12 10.24 18.99 -29.80
CA LEU A 12 9.45 19.23 -28.60
C LEU A 12 8.01 18.76 -28.89
N GLY A 13 7.59 17.65 -28.28
CA GLY A 13 6.17 17.32 -28.16
C GLY A 13 5.47 18.30 -27.21
N PRO A 14 4.18 18.60 -27.40
CA PRO A 14 3.45 19.48 -26.51
C PRO A 14 3.33 18.85 -25.12
N ALA A 15 3.61 19.65 -24.10
CA ALA A 15 3.35 19.35 -22.69
C ALA A 15 1.84 19.15 -22.48
N GLY A 16 1.40 17.89 -22.52
CA GLY A 16 0.13 17.50 -21.93
C GLY A 16 0.29 17.42 -20.40
N PRO A 17 -0.67 17.91 -19.61
CA PRO A 17 -0.68 17.67 -18.17
C PRO A 17 -1.19 16.24 -17.91
N TYR A 18 -0.35 15.24 -18.18
CA TYR A 18 -0.52 13.91 -17.63
C TYR A 18 0.60 13.69 -16.61
N THR A 19 0.30 13.99 -15.36
CA THR A 19 1.11 13.49 -14.24
C THR A 19 0.47 12.20 -13.74
N PRO A 20 1.01 11.02 -14.08
CA PRO A 20 0.86 9.88 -13.21
C PRO A 20 1.80 10.12 -12.03
N VAL A 21 1.29 10.74 -10.98
CA VAL A 21 1.90 10.62 -9.65
C VAL A 21 1.57 9.24 -9.11
N ASP A 22 2.10 8.21 -9.77
CA ASP A 22 2.26 6.91 -9.13
C ASP A 22 3.41 7.07 -8.14
N PRO A 23 3.18 7.00 -6.81
CA PRO A 23 4.30 6.83 -5.91
C PRO A 23 5.01 5.54 -6.30
N PRO A 24 6.35 5.49 -6.32
CA PRO A 24 7.05 4.26 -6.62
C PRO A 24 6.58 3.21 -5.61
N ALA A 25 6.09 2.08 -6.12
CA ALA A 25 5.57 0.95 -5.35
C ALA A 25 6.54 0.42 -4.24
N ALA A 26 7.77 0.95 -4.19
CA ALA A 26 8.78 0.68 -3.19
C ALA A 26 8.57 1.43 -1.85
N THR A 27 7.73 2.46 -1.75
CA THR A 27 7.55 3.22 -0.49
C THR A 27 6.62 2.53 0.52
N LEU A 28 5.78 1.58 0.09
CA LEU A 28 4.81 0.93 0.98
C LEU A 28 5.39 -0.23 1.79
N VAL A 29 6.56 -0.76 1.41
CA VAL A 29 7.14 -1.96 2.04
C VAL A 29 7.97 -1.61 3.29
N GLN A 30 8.49 -0.38 3.41
CA GLN A 30 9.33 0.03 4.54
C GLN A 30 8.54 0.34 5.83
N ALA A 31 7.21 0.49 5.76
CA ALA A 31 6.34 0.77 6.91
C ALA A 31 6.01 -0.48 7.77
N ARG A 32 6.47 -1.67 7.37
CA ARG A 32 6.07 -2.96 7.97
C ARG A 32 6.57 -3.23 9.40
N ARG A 33 7.46 -2.38 9.96
CA ARG A 33 7.97 -2.54 11.34
C ARG A 33 7.51 -1.49 12.34
N GLY A 34 6.64 -0.56 11.94
CA GLY A 34 6.30 0.59 12.78
C GLY A 34 4.81 0.90 12.92
N LEU A 35 3.94 0.35 12.08
CA LEU A 35 2.51 0.61 12.19
C LEU A 35 1.92 -0.22 13.35
N THR A 36 1.70 0.45 14.47
CA THR A 36 0.90 -0.09 15.56
C THR A 36 -0.59 0.07 15.24
N CYS A 37 -1.45 -0.72 15.87
CA CYS A 37 -2.90 -0.57 15.70
C CYS A 37 -3.37 0.89 15.87
N LYS A 38 -2.77 1.63 16.82
CA LYS A 38 -3.06 3.05 17.08
C LYS A 38 -2.82 4.00 15.89
N GLN A 39 -1.96 3.61 14.95
CA GLN A 39 -1.61 4.39 13.77
C GLN A 39 -2.35 3.89 12.52
N MET A 40 -3.22 2.90 12.65
CA MET A 40 -3.93 2.35 11.52
C MET A 40 -5.00 3.34 11.03
N PRO A 41 -5.05 3.66 9.72
CA PRO A 41 -6.02 4.62 9.20
C PRO A 41 -7.44 4.06 9.13
N ASP A 42 -7.58 2.75 8.92
CA ASP A 42 -8.87 2.10 8.69
C ASP A 42 -8.80 0.58 8.90
N CYS A 43 -9.97 -0.08 9.00
CA CYS A 43 -10.06 -1.51 9.23
C CYS A 43 -9.46 -2.33 8.08
N ARG A 44 -9.61 -1.91 6.82
CA ARG A 44 -9.07 -2.66 5.67
C ARG A 44 -7.55 -2.75 5.75
N SER A 45 -6.91 -1.64 6.09
CA SER A 45 -5.47 -1.57 6.32
C SER A 45 -5.04 -2.49 7.49
N ALA A 46 -5.82 -2.56 8.57
CA ALA A 46 -5.55 -3.50 9.68
C ALA A 46 -5.63 -4.96 9.23
N VAL A 47 -6.66 -5.34 8.47
CA VAL A 47 -6.84 -6.70 7.95
C VAL A 47 -5.69 -7.07 7.01
N ILE A 48 -5.27 -6.17 6.12
CA ILE A 48 -4.13 -6.40 5.22
C ILE A 48 -2.83 -6.60 6.03
N LEU A 49 -2.60 -5.79 7.06
CA LEU A 49 -1.44 -5.93 7.94
C LEU A 49 -1.47 -7.29 8.67
N TRP A 50 -2.63 -7.69 9.19
CA TRP A 50 -2.80 -8.97 9.84
C TRP A 50 -2.54 -10.13 8.88
N CYS A 51 -3.13 -10.09 7.68
CA CYS A 51 -2.90 -11.05 6.60
C CYS A 51 -1.45 -11.11 6.13
N SER A 52 -0.70 -10.01 6.25
CA SER A 52 0.74 -9.97 5.96
C SER A 52 1.61 -10.68 7.01
N GLY A 53 1.00 -11.29 8.03
CA GLY A 53 1.68 -12.10 9.05
C GLY A 53 1.89 -11.37 10.39
N TYR A 54 1.39 -10.14 10.56
CA TYR A 54 1.49 -9.43 11.84
C TYR A 54 0.44 -9.94 12.83
N GLY A 55 0.73 -11.06 13.49
CA GLY A 55 -0.20 -11.72 14.42
C GLY A 55 -0.68 -10.82 15.56
N ARG A 56 0.15 -9.89 16.03
CA ARG A 56 -0.19 -8.90 17.06
C ARG A 56 -1.31 -7.93 16.69
N ALA A 57 -1.77 -7.91 15.43
CA ALA A 57 -2.97 -7.17 15.07
C ALA A 57 -4.20 -7.72 15.81
N ASP A 58 -4.29 -9.04 15.98
CA ASP A 58 -5.31 -9.75 16.76
C ASP A 58 -4.61 -10.40 17.96
N GLY A 59 -4.38 -9.61 18.99
CA GLY A 59 -3.53 -10.00 20.13
C GLY A 59 -4.21 -10.96 21.11
N ASP A 60 -5.54 -10.93 21.14
CA ASP A 60 -6.42 -11.71 21.99
C ASP A 60 -7.12 -12.87 21.25
N GLY A 61 -7.03 -12.92 19.92
CA GLY A 61 -7.41 -14.08 19.11
C GLY A 61 -8.91 -14.22 18.91
N ASP A 62 -9.64 -13.11 18.94
CA ASP A 62 -11.09 -13.07 18.80
C ASP A 62 -11.54 -12.94 17.33
N GLY A 63 -10.58 -12.75 16.42
CA GLY A 63 -10.79 -12.56 15.00
C GLY A 63 -11.03 -11.10 14.59
N ILE A 64 -10.75 -10.13 15.47
CA ILE A 64 -10.90 -8.69 15.22
C ILE A 64 -9.53 -7.99 15.32
N PRO A 65 -8.80 -7.84 14.21
CA PRO A 65 -7.53 -7.13 14.23
C PRO A 65 -7.73 -5.64 14.49
N CYS A 66 -6.93 -5.08 15.41
CA CYS A 66 -6.88 -3.65 15.72
C CYS A 66 -8.28 -3.03 15.91
N GLU A 67 -8.94 -3.37 17.02
CA GLU A 67 -10.31 -2.93 17.35
C GLU A 67 -10.54 -1.42 17.34
N ASN A 68 -9.47 -0.62 17.40
CA ASN A 68 -9.58 0.83 17.28
C ASN A 68 -10.08 1.28 15.88
N VAL A 69 -9.95 0.42 14.87
CA VAL A 69 -10.45 0.68 13.51
C VAL A 69 -11.43 -0.38 13.01
N CYS A 70 -11.32 -1.64 13.46
CA CYS A 70 -12.28 -2.70 13.14
C CYS A 70 -13.32 -2.86 14.23
N SER A 71 -14.60 -2.75 13.89
CA SER A 71 -15.69 -2.68 14.87
C SER A 71 -16.39 -4.01 15.13
N SER A 72 -16.21 -5.01 14.26
CA SER A 72 -16.87 -6.31 14.38
C SER A 72 -16.20 -7.39 13.53
N ARG A 73 -16.34 -8.64 13.94
CA ARG A 73 -15.87 -9.81 13.17
C ARG A 73 -16.51 -9.89 11.78
N ARG A 74 -17.79 -9.54 11.66
CA ARG A 74 -18.50 -9.51 10.37
C ARG A 74 -17.86 -8.54 9.37
N GLN A 75 -17.39 -7.38 9.83
CA GLN A 75 -16.67 -6.41 8.99
C GLN A 75 -15.34 -7.00 8.50
N VAL A 76 -14.61 -7.64 9.40
CA VAL A 76 -13.32 -8.29 9.12
C VAL A 76 -13.49 -9.43 8.11
N GLU A 77 -14.45 -10.33 8.35
CA GLU A 77 -14.80 -11.44 7.44
C GLU A 77 -15.17 -10.94 6.04
N ALA A 78 -15.88 -9.82 5.93
CA ALA A 78 -16.21 -9.22 4.64
C ALA A 78 -14.97 -8.78 3.88
N ILE A 79 -14.01 -8.15 4.57
CA ILE A 79 -12.74 -7.70 3.98
C ILE A 79 -11.84 -8.89 3.64
N LEU A 80 -11.73 -9.89 4.53
CA LEU A 80 -10.96 -11.12 4.30
C LEU A 80 -11.40 -11.82 3.01
N ARG A 81 -12.72 -11.97 2.82
CA ARG A 81 -13.31 -12.51 1.58
C ARG A 81 -12.99 -11.65 0.36
N GLU A 82 -13.02 -10.34 0.49
CA GLU A 82 -12.73 -9.42 -0.61
C GLU A 82 -11.26 -9.50 -1.06
N ILE A 83 -10.33 -9.64 -0.12
CA ILE A 83 -8.89 -9.69 -0.40
C ILE A 83 -8.36 -11.12 -0.63
N GLY A 84 -9.19 -12.16 -0.44
CA GLY A 84 -8.81 -13.56 -0.62
C GLY A 84 -7.82 -14.08 0.43
N CYS A 85 -7.98 -13.67 1.69
CA CYS A 85 -7.13 -14.09 2.81
C CYS A 85 -7.93 -14.97 3.79
N ASP A 86 -7.38 -16.12 4.17
CA ASP A 86 -7.95 -17.05 5.17
C ASP A 86 -7.16 -16.96 6.48
N LYS A 87 -7.57 -16.05 7.36
CA LYS A 87 -7.08 -15.93 8.74
C LYS A 87 -8.00 -16.59 9.74
#